data_AF-A0A316GGW7-F1
#
_entry.id   AF-A0A316GGW7-F1
#
_cell.length_a   1.000
_cell.length_b   1.000
_cell.length_c   1.000
_cell.angle_alpha   90.00
_cell.angle_beta   90.00
_cell.angle_gamma   90.00
#
_symmetry.space_group_name_H-M   'P 1'
#
loop_
_entity.id
_entity.type
_entity.pdbx_description
1 polymer ?
#
loop_
_entity_poly.entity_id
_entity_poly.type
_entity_poly.pdbx_seq_one_letter_code
_entity_poly.pdbx_strand_id
1 'polypeptide(L)' 'MAENKHKQGEMDITEQEKTFAGFMRMSVNVGIVCIVIVVFLAIFAR' A
#
# COMPACT_ATOMS: atom_id res chain seq x y z
N MET A 1 28.98 12.70 25.16
CA MET A 1 28.11 12.67 23.96
C MET A 1 27.42 11.31 23.87
N ALA A 2 26.41 11.01 24.71
CA ALA A 2 25.85 9.65 24.73
C ALA A 2 24.41 9.55 25.26
N GLU A 3 23.53 10.51 24.98
CA GLU A 3 22.14 10.44 25.49
C GLU A 3 21.10 10.91 24.46
N ASN A 4 21.10 10.31 23.28
CA ASN A 4 19.86 10.15 22.50
C ASN A 4 19.43 8.68 22.65
N LYS A 5 18.98 8.30 23.85
CA LYS A 5 18.42 6.97 24.09
C LYS A 5 17.05 6.91 23.44
N HIS A 6 17.01 6.67 22.14
CA HIS A 6 15.78 6.28 21.48
C HIS A 6 15.28 4.98 22.12
N LYS A 7 14.12 5.03 22.76
CA LYS A 7 13.50 3.83 23.31
C LYS A 7 12.86 3.05 22.17
N GLN A 8 13.33 1.83 21.98
CA GLN A 8 12.82 0.92 20.98
C GLN A 8 11.29 0.76 21.14
N GLY A 9 10.55 1.00 20.07
CA GLY A 9 9.09 0.86 20.05
C GLY A 9 8.31 2.12 20.45
N GLU A 10 8.98 3.17 20.91
CA GLU A 10 8.34 4.48 21.19
C GLU A 10 8.51 5.48 20.03
N MET A 11 8.98 5.02 18.86
CA MET A 11 9.03 5.85 17.65
C MET A 11 7.62 6.18 17.18
N ASP A 12 7.36 7.44 16.85
CA ASP A 12 6.15 7.82 16.14
C ASP A 12 6.13 7.15 14.76
N ILE A 13 5.07 6.40 14.49
CA ILE A 13 4.85 5.65 13.24
C ILE A 13 3.69 6.19 12.39
N THR A 14 3.18 7.38 12.70
CA THR A 14 1.98 7.96 12.05
C THR A 14 2.11 8.00 10.51
N GLU A 15 3.28 8.38 10.00
CA GLU A 15 3.51 8.43 8.55
C GLU A 15 3.59 7.04 7.91
N GLN A 16 4.13 6.05 8.62
CA GLN A 16 4.22 4.66 8.17
C GLN A 16 2.83 4.02 8.09
N GLU A 17 1.98 4.24 9.11
CA GLU A 17 0.59 3.77 9.11
C GLU A 17 -0.21 4.39 7.97
N LYS A 18 -0.09 5.71 7.77
CA LYS A 18 -0.72 6.42 6.66
C LYS A 18 -0.25 5.91 5.30
N THR A 19 1.06 5.66 5.17
CA THR A 19 1.64 5.11 3.94
C THR A 19 1.13 3.71 3.67
N PHE A 20 1.04 2.85 4.70
CA PHE A 20 0.51 1.50 4.58
C PHE A 20 -0.97 1.51 4.16
N ALA A 21 -1.79 2.37 4.77
CA ALA A 21 -3.19 2.53 4.37
C ALA A 21 -3.32 2.98 2.90
N GLY A 22 -2.47 3.93 2.48
CA GLY A 22 -2.38 4.36 1.08
C GLY A 22 -1.96 3.24 0.13
N PHE A 23 -0.94 2.47 0.50
CA PHE A 23 -0.44 1.32 -0.25
C PHE A 23 -1.52 0.24 -0.43
N MET A 24 -2.26 -0.09 0.64
CA MET A 24 -3.34 -1.07 0.57
C MET A 24 -4.46 -0.61 -0.37
N ARG A 25 -4.86 0.67 -0.30
CA ARG A 25 -5.86 1.23 -1.21
C ARG A 25 -5.39 1.19 -2.67
N MET A 26 -4.13 1.55 -2.93
CA MET A 26 -3.56 1.47 -4.27
C MET A 26 -3.53 0.03 -4.78
N SER A 27 -3.07 -0.92 -3.95
CA SER A 27 -2.98 -2.34 -4.30
C SER A 27 -4.32 -2.92 -4.69
N VAL A 28 -5.39 -2.63 -3.93
CA VAL A 28 -6.75 -3.06 -4.26
C VAL A 28 -7.21 -2.47 -5.59
N ASN A 29 -7.01 -1.16 -5.80
CA ASN A 29 -7.41 -0.51 -7.04
C ASN A 29 -6.69 -1.09 -8.26
N VAL A 30 -5.37 -1.34 -8.15
CA VAL A 30 -4.58 -1.98 -9.22
C VAL A 30 -5.09 -3.39 -9.49
N GLY A 31 -5.36 -4.18 -8.45
CA GLY A 31 -5.92 -5.53 -8.59
C GLY A 31 -7.26 -5.52 -9.35
N ILE A 32 -8.16 -4.61 -8.99
CA ILE A 32 -9.44 -4.44 -9.69
C ILE A 32 -9.22 -4.06 -11.16
N VAL A 33 -8.35 -3.08 -11.44
CA VAL A 33 -8.05 -2.65 -12.82
C VAL A 33 -7.51 -3.82 -13.65
N CYS A 34 -6.57 -4.60 -13.12
CA CYS A 34 -6.04 -5.77 -13.81
C CYS A 34 -7.14 -6.79 -14.14
N ILE A 35 -8.03 -7.10 -13.19
CA ILE A 35 -9.15 -8.02 -13.41
C ILE A 35 -10.09 -7.48 -14.48
N VAL A 36 -10.46 -6.19 -14.41
CA VAL A 36 -11.33 -5.54 -15.39
C VAL A 36 -10.71 -5.61 -16.79
N ILE A 37 -9.42 -5.33 -16.93
CA ILE A 37 -8.71 -5.42 -18.22
C ILE A 37 -8.75 -6.86 -18.75
N VAL A 38 -8.42 -7.86 -17.93
CA VAL A 38 -8.42 -9.26 -18.37
C VAL A 38 -9.82 -9.72 -18.79
N VAL A 39 -10.86 -9.38 -18.02
CA VAL A 39 -12.25 -9.70 -18.36
C VAL A 39 -12.69 -8.99 -19.65
N PHE A 40 -12.33 -7.71 -19.81
CA PHE A 40 -12.60 -6.96 -21.03
C PHE A 40 -11.95 -7.63 -22.25
N LEU A 41 -10.66 -7.95 -22.17
CA LEU A 41 -9.96 -8.64 -23.25
C LEU A 41 -10.58 -10.01 -23.54
N ALA A 42 -10.97 -10.78 -22.53
CA ALA A 42 -11.60 -12.09 -22.72
C ALA A 42 -12.94 -12.01 -23.47
N ILE A 43 -13.72 -10.95 -23.25
CA ILE A 43 -15.03 -10.77 -23.90
C ILE A 43 -14.90 -10.14 -25.29
N PHE A 44 -14.06 -9.11 -25.43
CA PHE A 44 -14.02 -8.25 -26.61
C PHE A 44 -12.85 -8.52 -27.56
N ALA A 45 -11.78 -9.18 -27.12
CA ALA A 45 -10.61 -9.50 -27.95
C ALA A 45 -10.62 -10.93 -28.50
N ARG A 46 -11.79 -11.59 -28.50
CA ARG A 46 -12.05 -12.83 -29.23
C ARG A 46 -12.34 -12.52 -30.70
#